data_AF-A0AA95IX45-F1
#
_entry.id   AF-A0AA95IX45-F1
#
_cell.length_a   1.000
_cell.length_b   1.000
_cell.length_c   1.000
_cell.angle_alpha   90.00
_cell.angle_beta   90.00
_cell.angle_gamma   90.00
#
_symmetry.space_group_name_H-M   'P 1'
#
loop_
_entity.id
_entity.type
_entity.pdbx_description
1 polymer ?
#
loop_
_entity_poly.entity_id
_entity_poly.type
_entity_poly.pdbx_seq_one_letter_code
_entity_poly.pdbx_strand_id
1 'polypeptide(L)'
;MAKTATQLLRRLMTKADLSNQVSALALLNARQTWSDYVDTQDNQRDWTDVQTVLTELSIIVKQICAGDCRINPETRKDLADLVTMLRHSIATGEILEPKPVPMPMPEPANDDDDGKEAA
;
A
#
# COMPACT_ATOMS: atom_id res chain seq x y z
N MET A 1 5.10 11.99 -12.20
CA MET A 1 5.30 11.06 -11.07
C MET A 1 4.13 10.10 -11.05
N ALA A 2 4.40 8.79 -10.99
CA ALA A 2 3.35 7.81 -10.73
C ALA A 2 2.84 8.00 -9.29
N LYS A 3 1.53 7.89 -9.07
CA LYS A 3 0.94 7.94 -7.72
C LYS A 3 1.20 6.61 -7.01
N THR A 4 1.50 6.62 -5.72
CA THR A 4 1.61 5.37 -4.95
C THR A 4 0.24 4.74 -4.69
N ALA A 5 0.21 3.47 -4.31
CA ALA A 5 -1.02 2.77 -3.95
C ALA A 5 -1.76 3.46 -2.79
N THR A 6 -1.06 3.91 -1.73
CA THR A 6 -1.67 4.72 -0.66
C THR A 6 -2.29 6.01 -1.19
N GLN A 7 -1.61 6.71 -2.11
CA GLN A 7 -2.14 7.96 -2.69
C GLN A 7 -3.41 7.72 -3.50
N LEU A 8 -3.47 6.62 -4.27
CA LEU A 8 -4.66 6.23 -5.04
C LEU A 8 -5.81 5.84 -4.11
N LEU A 9 -5.58 5.00 -3.09
CA LEU A 9 -6.58 4.62 -2.10
C LEU A 9 -7.14 5.83 -1.34
N ARG A 10 -6.27 6.74 -0.89
CA ARG A 10 -6.70 7.96 -0.22
C ARG A 10 -7.58 8.83 -1.12
N ARG A 11 -7.21 8.95 -2.40
CA ARG A 11 -8.00 9.71 -3.39
C ARG A 11 -9.35 9.07 -3.66
N LEU A 12 -9.41 7.73 -3.75
CA LEU A 12 -10.67 6.99 -3.86
C LEU A 12 -11.56 7.23 -2.64
N MET A 13 -11.01 7.13 -1.43
CA MET A 13 -11.75 7.39 -0.19
C MET A 13 -12.39 8.78 -0.14
N THR A 14 -11.72 9.80 -0.67
CA THR A 14 -12.21 11.19 -0.61
C THR A 14 -13.11 11.56 -1.80
N LYS A 15 -12.89 10.96 -2.98
CA LYS A 15 -13.49 11.45 -4.24
C LYS A 15 -14.32 10.42 -5.00
N ALA A 16 -14.32 9.15 -4.61
CA ALA A 16 -14.99 8.10 -5.39
C ALA A 16 -16.51 8.29 -5.46
N ASP A 17 -17.10 8.89 -4.43
CA ASP A 17 -18.55 9.14 -4.33
C ASP A 17 -19.36 7.88 -4.71
N LEU A 18 -19.11 6.80 -3.97
CA LEU A 18 -19.70 5.49 -4.24
C LEU A 18 -21.17 5.51 -3.81
N SER A 19 -22.09 5.32 -4.77
CA SER A 19 -23.53 5.37 -4.49
C SER A 19 -24.08 4.12 -3.79
N ASN A 20 -23.28 3.05 -3.69
CA ASN A 20 -23.68 1.77 -3.11
C ASN A 20 -22.92 1.51 -1.80
N GLN A 21 -23.67 1.15 -0.75
CA GLN A 21 -23.13 0.79 0.56
C GLN A 21 -22.16 -0.40 0.51
N VAL A 22 -22.40 -1.41 -0.34
CA VAL A 22 -21.50 -2.56 -0.49
C VAL A 22 -20.14 -2.11 -1.03
N SER A 23 -20.15 -1.25 -2.05
CA SER A 23 -18.92 -0.69 -2.62
C SER A 23 -18.20 0.23 -1.63
N ALA A 24 -18.94 1.04 -0.87
CA ALA A 24 -18.36 1.91 0.14
C ALA A 24 -17.70 1.11 1.28
N LEU A 25 -18.33 0.02 1.73
CA LEU A 25 -17.77 -0.88 2.72
C LEU A 25 -16.53 -1.60 2.19
N ALA A 26 -16.58 -2.09 0.96
CA ALA A 26 -15.42 -2.72 0.32
C ALA A 26 -14.23 -1.74 0.21
N LEU A 27 -14.49 -0.47 -0.11
CA LEU A 27 -13.43 0.54 -0.14
C LEU A 27 -12.83 0.81 1.24
N LEU A 28 -13.66 0.82 2.29
CA LEU A 28 -13.21 0.96 3.68
C LEU A 28 -12.35 -0.23 4.11
N ASN A 29 -12.78 -1.45 3.84
CA ASN A 29 -12.02 -2.67 4.14
C ASN A 29 -10.68 -2.69 3.40
N ALA A 30 -10.69 -2.40 2.10
CA ALA A 30 -9.48 -2.31 1.28
C ALA A 30 -8.48 -1.29 1.85
N ARG A 31 -8.97 -0.12 2.29
CA ARG A 31 -8.14 0.91 2.92
C ARG A 31 -7.56 0.44 4.25
N GLN A 32 -8.36 -0.22 5.08
CA GLN A 32 -7.92 -0.70 6.38
C GLN A 32 -6.82 -1.75 6.22
N THR A 33 -7.07 -2.80 5.45
CA THR A 33 -6.09 -3.86 5.17
C THR A 33 -4.81 -3.31 4.54
N TRP A 34 -4.92 -2.36 3.60
CA TRP A 34 -3.74 -1.71 3.04
C TRP A 34 -2.95 -0.91 4.07
N SER A 35 -3.65 -0.21 4.97
CA SER A 35 -3.00 0.55 6.05
C SER A 35 -2.21 -0.38 6.98
N ASP A 36 -2.79 -1.52 7.35
CA ASP A 36 -2.14 -2.51 8.22
C ASP A 36 -0.95 -3.18 7.50
N TYR A 37 -1.09 -3.47 6.20
CA TYR A 37 0.00 -3.98 5.36
C TYR A 37 1.20 -3.02 5.28
N VAL A 38 0.93 -1.73 5.06
CA VAL A 38 1.99 -0.71 4.98
C VAL A 38 2.64 -0.46 6.34
N ASP A 39 1.89 -0.56 7.44
CA ASP A 39 2.40 -0.45 8.81
C ASP A 39 3.27 -1.64 9.22
N THR A 40 3.11 -2.80 8.59
CA THR A 40 3.97 -3.98 8.79
C THR A 40 5.37 -3.76 8.20
N GLN A 41 6.42 -4.29 8.85
CA GLN A 41 7.79 -4.25 8.33
C GLN A 41 7.89 -5.02 7.00
N ASP A 42 8.71 -4.55 6.06
CA ASP A 42 8.76 -5.12 4.70
C ASP A 42 9.04 -6.64 4.68
N ASN A 43 9.88 -7.13 5.58
CA ASN A 43 10.23 -8.55 5.74
C ASN A 43 9.14 -9.40 6.41
N GLN A 44 8.10 -8.78 6.96
CA GLN A 44 6.96 -9.43 7.63
C GLN A 44 5.65 -9.27 6.84
N ARG A 45 5.69 -8.59 5.69
CA ARG A 45 4.50 -8.33 4.88
C ARG A 45 3.95 -9.61 4.29
N ASP A 46 2.65 -9.81 4.48
CA ASP A 46 1.93 -10.95 3.93
C ASP A 46 1.24 -10.57 2.61
N TRP A 47 1.48 -11.35 1.56
CA TRP A 47 0.87 -11.12 0.25
C TRP A 47 -0.64 -11.41 0.22
N THR A 48 -1.16 -12.12 1.22
CA THR A 48 -2.60 -12.35 1.43
C THR A 48 -3.33 -11.05 1.72
N ASP A 49 -2.69 -10.08 2.37
CA ASP A 49 -3.28 -8.76 2.60
C ASP A 49 -3.45 -8.00 1.27
N VAL A 50 -2.44 -8.03 0.41
CA VAL A 50 -2.50 -7.43 -0.94
C VAL A 50 -3.59 -8.10 -1.80
N GLN A 51 -3.73 -9.43 -1.70
CA GLN A 51 -4.81 -10.17 -2.36
C GLN A 51 -6.20 -9.81 -1.80
N THR A 52 -6.30 -9.60 -0.48
CA THR A 52 -7.54 -9.17 0.17
C THR A 52 -7.95 -7.78 -0.31
N VAL A 53 -7.02 -6.82 -0.35
CA VAL A 53 -7.26 -5.48 -0.91
C VAL A 53 -7.72 -5.58 -2.36
N LEU A 54 -7.06 -6.40 -3.19
CA LEU A 54 -7.45 -6.61 -4.59
C LEU A 54 -8.86 -7.21 -4.72
N THR A 55 -9.24 -8.11 -3.81
CA THR A 55 -10.57 -8.74 -3.78
C THR A 55 -11.65 -7.73 -3.47
N GLU A 56 -11.46 -6.91 -2.44
CA GLU A 56 -12.39 -5.84 -2.05
C GLU A 56 -12.57 -4.81 -3.19
N LEU A 57 -11.47 -4.37 -3.81
CA LEU A 57 -11.53 -3.45 -4.96
C LEU A 57 -12.26 -4.08 -6.16
N SER A 58 -12.11 -5.40 -6.36
CA SER A 58 -12.82 -6.13 -7.41
C SER A 58 -14.33 -6.18 -7.17
N ILE A 59 -14.80 -6.15 -5.92
CA ILE A 59 -16.23 -6.02 -5.59
C ILE A 59 -16.74 -4.68 -6.13
N ILE A 60 -16.02 -3.59 -5.87
CA ILE A 60 -16.39 -2.25 -6.34
C ILE A 60 -16.50 -2.23 -7.87
N VAL A 61 -15.49 -2.79 -8.56
CA VAL A 61 -15.48 -2.88 -10.04
C VAL A 61 -16.69 -3.66 -10.55
N LYS A 62 -17.01 -4.82 -9.94
CA LYS A 62 -18.18 -5.63 -10.32
C LYS A 62 -19.49 -4.84 -10.16
N GLN A 63 -19.67 -4.14 -9.04
CA GLN A 63 -20.86 -3.34 -8.76
C GLN A 63 -21.00 -2.17 -9.76
N ILE A 64 -19.89 -1.54 -10.17
CA ILE A 64 -19.90 -0.50 -11.21
C ILE A 64 -20.28 -1.09 -12.57
N CYS A 65 -19.70 -2.23 -12.95
CA CYS A 65 -20.00 -2.89 -14.22
C CYS A 65 -21.43 -3.42 -14.31
N ALA A 66 -22.01 -3.87 -13.20
CA ALA A 66 -23.41 -4.29 -13.12
C ALA A 66 -24.39 -3.10 -13.15
N GLY A 67 -23.91 -1.87 -12.93
CA GLY A 67 -24.74 -0.67 -12.88
C GLY A 67 -25.34 -0.38 -11.49
N ASP A 68 -25.05 -1.23 -10.51
CA ASP A 68 -25.53 -1.12 -9.12
C ASP A 68 -24.80 -0.03 -8.31
N CYS A 69 -23.59 0.37 -8.73
CA CYS A 69 -22.82 1.43 -8.09
C CYS A 69 -22.37 2.49 -9.10
N ARG A 70 -22.65 3.76 -8.80
CA ARG A 70 -22.04 4.90 -9.48
C ARG A 70 -20.74 5.27 -8.77
N ILE A 71 -19.76 5.71 -9.55
CA ILE A 71 -18.46 6.20 -9.09
C ILE A 71 -18.13 7.45 -9.90
N ASN A 72 -17.46 8.41 -9.29
CA ASN A 72 -16.95 9.58 -10.00
C ASN A 72 -15.99 9.13 -11.13
N PRO A 73 -16.24 9.52 -12.41
CA PRO A 73 -15.41 9.12 -13.54
C PRO A 73 -13.93 9.51 -13.38
N GLU A 74 -13.62 10.61 -12.69
CA GLU A 74 -12.23 11.02 -12.43
C GLU A 74 -11.47 9.98 -11.60
N THR A 75 -12.16 9.33 -10.66
CA THR A 75 -11.58 8.32 -9.76
C THR A 75 -11.69 6.91 -10.30
N ARG A 76 -12.51 6.68 -11.34
CA ARG A 76 -12.58 5.38 -12.02
C ARG A 76 -11.23 4.98 -12.60
N LYS A 77 -10.48 5.95 -13.13
CA LYS A 77 -9.10 5.72 -13.58
C LYS A 77 -8.18 5.40 -12.41
N ASP A 78 -8.28 6.14 -11.31
CA ASP A 78 -7.48 5.87 -10.09
C ASP A 78 -7.74 4.44 -9.56
N LEU A 79 -8.99 3.95 -9.60
CA LEU A 79 -9.34 2.58 -9.23
C LEU A 79 -8.70 1.54 -10.16
N ALA A 80 -8.74 1.76 -11.48
CA ALA A 80 -8.16 0.85 -12.45
C ALA A 80 -6.62 0.80 -12.35
N ASP A 81 -5.96 1.95 -12.16
CA ASP A 81 -4.53 2.06 -11.93
C ASP A 81 -4.12 1.28 -10.66
N LEU A 82 -4.87 1.46 -9.56
CA LEU A 82 -4.62 0.75 -8.30
C LEU A 82 -4.75 -0.78 -8.46
N VAL A 83 -5.83 -1.25 -9.09
CA VAL A 83 -6.04 -2.69 -9.34
C VAL A 83 -4.91 -3.27 -10.19
N THR A 84 -4.45 -2.53 -11.21
CA THR A 84 -3.36 -2.95 -12.08
C THR A 84 -2.04 -3.04 -11.32
N MET A 85 -1.75 -2.04 -10.49
CA MET A 85 -0.56 -1.98 -9.65
C MET A 85 -0.51 -3.13 -8.64
N LEU A 86 -1.61 -3.41 -7.94
CA LEU A 86 -1.70 -4.52 -6.98
C LEU A 86 -1.53 -5.88 -7.65
N ARG A 87 -2.13 -6.08 -8.83
CA ARG A 87 -1.94 -7.31 -9.62
C ARG A 87 -0.51 -7.50 -10.06
N HIS A 88 0.14 -6.43 -10.51
CA HIS A 88 1.55 -6.48 -10.90
C HIS A 88 2.42 -6.85 -9.71
N SER A 89 2.23 -6.18 -8.57
CA SER A 89 2.92 -6.45 -7.31
C SER A 89 2.78 -7.91 -6.85
N ILE A 90 1.57 -8.48 -6.88
CA ILE A 90 1.37 -9.91 -6.54
C ILE A 90 2.11 -10.83 -7.52
N ALA A 91 2.13 -10.49 -8.82
CA ALA A 91 2.75 -11.32 -9.84
C ALA A 91 4.29 -11.27 -9.81
N THR A 92 4.86 -10.12 -9.43
CA THR A 92 6.32 -9.90 -9.40
C THR A 92 6.92 -10.07 -8.00
N GLY A 93 6.10 -10.05 -6.95
CA GLY A 93 6.56 -9.93 -5.57
C GLY A 93 7.13 -8.55 -5.25
N GLU A 94 6.85 -7.52 -6.06
CA GLU A 94 7.35 -6.17 -5.85
C GLU A 94 6.61 -5.48 -4.70
N ILE A 95 7.37 -4.99 -3.71
CA ILE A 95 6.83 -4.20 -2.62
C ILE A 95 6.56 -2.77 -3.11
N LEU A 96 5.28 -2.38 -3.18
CA LEU A 96 4.85 -1.09 -3.73
C LEU A 96 5.21 0.13 -2.87
N GLU A 97 5.29 -0.03 -1.55
CA GLU A 97 5.63 1.05 -0.61
C GLU A 97 6.67 0.56 0.41
N PRO A 98 7.94 0.40 -0.03
CA PRO A 98 9.01 -0.06 0.85
C PRO A 98 9.25 0.96 1.94
N LYS A 99 9.44 0.48 3.17
CA LYS A 99 9.84 1.34 4.28
C LYS A 99 11.29 1.79 4.07
N PRO A 100 11.63 3.04 4.45
CA PRO A 100 13.02 3.47 4.44
C PRO A 100 13.82 2.54 5.37
N VAL A 101 14.84 1.88 4.83
CA VAL A 101 15.80 1.14 5.63
C VAL A 101 16.42 2.13 6.61
N PRO A 102 16.40 1.87 7.94
CA PRO A 102 17.14 2.69 8.87
C PRO A 102 18.61 2.67 8.41
N MET A 103 19.16 3.84 8.08
CA MET A 103 20.58 3.95 7.74
C MET A 103 21.37 3.34 8.89
N PRO A 104 22.38 2.48 8.61
CA PRO A 104 23.27 2.01 9.66
C PRO A 104 23.87 3.27 10.32
N MET A 105 23.65 3.40 11.64
CA MET A 105 24.36 4.41 12.41
C MET A 105 25.85 4.16 12.19
N PRO A 106 26.67 5.19 11.90
CA PRO A 106 28.10 5.01 11.80
C PRO A 106 28.59 4.36 13.10
N GLU A 107 29.31 3.25 12.98
CA GLU A 107 29.93 2.56 14.12
C GLU A 107 30.74 3.58 14.93
N PRO A 108 30.63 3.60 16.27
CA PRO A 108 31.52 4.43 17.06
C PRO A 108 32.94 3.97 16.76
N ALA A 109 33.80 4.90 16.32
CA ALA A 109 35.23 4.64 16.23
C ALA A 109 35.69 4.22 17.62
N ASN A 110 35.98 2.94 17.80
CA ASN A 110 36.70 2.45 18.97
C ASN A 110 38.10 3.04 18.83
N ASP A 111 38.35 4.15 19.52
CA ASP A 111 39.70 4.68 19.73
C ASP A 111 40.38 3.73 20.71
N ASP A 112 40.83 2.59 20.19
CA ASP A 112 41.72 1.65 20.86
C ASP A 112 43.12 2.28 20.90
N ASP A 113 43.32 3.24 21.80
CA ASP A 113 44.65 3.67 22.25
C ASP A 113 44.79 3.30 23.74
N ASP A 114 44.95 2.00 24.00
CA ASP A 114 45.52 1.51 25.25
C ASP A 114 46.94 0.98 25.00
N GLY A 115 47.92 1.72 25.50
CA GLY A 115 49.13 1.12 26.06
C GLY A 115 50.43 1.35 25.30
N LYS A 116 51.22 2.35 25.75
CA LYS A 116 52.49 2.14 26.47
C LYS A 116 53.28 3.45 26.56
N GLU A 117 53.32 4.05 27.75
CA GLU A 117 54.58 4.63 28.22
C GLU A 117 55.17 3.67 29.26
N ALA A 118 56.25 3.04 28.83
CA ALA A 118 57.10 2.19 29.63
C ALA A 118 58.26 3.01 30.19
N ALA A 119 58.57 2.74 31.46
CA ALA A 119 59.87 2.88 32.14
C ALA A 119 60.47 4.29 32.32
#